data_AF-A0AAC9YHH6-F1
#
_entry.id   AF-A0AAC9YHH6-F1
#
_cell.length_a   1.000
_cell.length_b   1.000
_cell.length_c   1.000
_cell.angle_alpha   90.00
_cell.angle_beta   90.00
_cell.angle_gamma   90.00
#
_symmetry.space_group_name_H-M   'P 1'
#
loop_
_entity.id
_entity.type
_entity.pdbx_description
1 polymer ?
#
loop_
_entity_poly.entity_id
_entity_poly.type
_entity_poly.pdbx_seq_one_letter_code
_entity_poly.pdbx_strand_id
1 'polypeptide(L)'
;MADFSKMKGKGLGTPPSFDEAATSLNSSEIAPDPRLIKKFSYVRRDARRTRKTNRTLPFATRVSPEFDAELRDIAEEKNLKLVELLEEMLSSYKKQNNL
;
A
#
# COMPACT_ATOMS: atom_id res chain seq x y z
N MET A 1 9.82 -6.17 24.73
CA MET A 1 8.65 -6.33 25.61
C MET A 1 7.82 -5.05 25.49
N ALA A 2 6.48 -5.11 25.37
CA ALA A 2 5.68 -3.88 25.33
C ALA A 2 5.37 -3.40 26.76
N ASP A 3 5.51 -2.10 27.01
CA ASP A 3 5.33 -1.51 28.35
C ASP A 3 3.89 -1.06 28.61
N PHE A 4 3.25 -1.66 29.61
CA PHE A 4 1.85 -1.41 30.01
C PHE A 4 1.71 -0.50 31.25
N SER A 5 2.75 0.27 31.57
CA SER A 5 2.82 1.12 32.78
C SER A 5 1.74 2.20 32.86
N LYS A 6 1.08 2.54 31.73
CA LYS A 6 -0.01 3.53 31.67
C LYS A 6 -1.43 2.94 31.81
N MET A 7 -1.58 1.63 31.93
CA MET A 7 -2.91 0.99 32.09
C MET A 7 -3.38 0.87 33.55
N LYS A 8 -2.62 1.38 34.54
CA LYS A 8 -3.04 1.42 35.95
C LYS A 8 -3.72 2.74 36.33
N GLY A 9 -4.58 3.27 35.47
CA GLY A 9 -5.29 4.53 35.70
C GLY A 9 -6.80 4.35 35.68
N LYS A 10 -7.41 4.36 36.88
CA LYS A 10 -8.85 4.25 37.19
C LYS A 10 -9.51 2.93 36.76
N GLY A 11 -10.14 2.25 37.71
CA GLY A 11 -11.02 1.11 37.44
C GLY A 11 -12.12 1.47 36.44
N LEU A 12 -12.78 0.46 35.86
CA LEU A 12 -13.70 0.53 34.72
C LEU A 12 -15.01 1.34 34.94
N GLY A 13 -15.00 2.35 35.81
CA GLY A 13 -16.19 3.10 36.24
C GLY A 13 -17.11 2.28 37.14
N THR A 14 -18.15 2.91 37.66
CA THR A 14 -19.31 2.18 38.20
C THR A 14 -20.01 1.47 37.05
N PRO A 15 -20.42 0.19 37.21
CA PRO A 15 -21.12 -0.52 36.16
C PRO A 15 -22.42 0.22 35.78
N PRO A 16 -22.85 0.16 34.51
CA PRO A 16 -24.09 0.76 34.06
C PRO A 16 -25.29 0.20 34.84
N SER A 17 -26.33 1.01 34.99
CA SER A 17 -27.59 0.56 35.58
C SER A 17 -28.27 -0.51 34.68
N PHE A 18 -29.19 -1.30 35.24
CA PHE A 18 -29.84 -2.39 34.46
C PHE A 18 -30.57 -1.90 33.20
N ASP A 19 -31.11 -0.68 33.24
CA ASP A 19 -31.79 -0.07 32.09
C ASP A 19 -30.82 0.40 31.00
N GLU A 20 -29.59 0.72 31.37
CA GLU A 20 -28.50 1.11 30.46
C GLU A 20 -27.68 -0.10 29.97
N ALA A 21 -27.98 -1.29 30.46
CA ALA A 21 -27.32 -2.51 30.03
C ALA A 21 -27.64 -2.80 28.55
N ALA A 22 -26.69 -3.41 27.84
CA ALA A 22 -26.88 -3.75 26.45
C ALA A 22 -28.07 -4.71 26.27
N THR A 23 -29.07 -4.26 25.53
CA THR A 23 -30.24 -5.08 25.12
C THR A 23 -29.89 -6.19 24.13
N SER A 24 -28.60 -6.36 23.79
CA SER A 24 -28.10 -7.45 22.95
C SER A 24 -28.40 -8.83 23.53
N LEU A 25 -28.56 -8.96 24.85
CA LEU A 25 -29.01 -10.21 25.49
C LEU A 25 -30.44 -10.62 25.06
N ASN A 26 -31.28 -9.66 24.65
CA ASN A 26 -32.64 -9.90 24.15
C ASN A 26 -32.67 -10.10 22.63
N SER A 27 -31.52 -10.01 21.95
CA SER A 27 -31.46 -10.20 20.51
C SER A 27 -31.63 -11.69 20.16
N SER A 28 -32.34 -11.95 19.05
CA SER A 28 -32.57 -13.32 18.59
C SER A 28 -31.25 -14.03 18.29
N GLU A 29 -31.09 -15.25 18.78
CA GLU A 29 -29.90 -16.10 18.56
C GLU A 29 -29.79 -16.63 17.11
N ILE A 30 -30.81 -16.40 16.29
CA ILE A 30 -30.85 -16.84 14.90
C ILE A 30 -29.94 -15.94 14.07
N ALA A 31 -28.88 -16.54 13.50
CA ALA A 31 -28.02 -15.86 12.55
C ALA A 31 -28.84 -15.36 11.35
N PRO A 32 -28.66 -14.10 10.93
CA PRO A 32 -29.36 -13.56 9.76
C PRO A 32 -29.03 -14.40 8.51
N ASP A 33 -30.04 -14.68 7.68
CA ASP A 33 -29.87 -15.49 6.47
C ASP A 33 -28.74 -14.90 5.59
N PRO A 34 -27.66 -15.65 5.33
CA PRO A 34 -26.53 -15.16 4.54
C PRO A 34 -26.90 -14.70 3.13
N ARG A 35 -28.08 -15.11 2.62
CA ARG A 35 -28.60 -14.72 1.30
C ARG A 35 -29.16 -13.29 1.28
N LEU A 36 -29.57 -12.75 2.43
CA LEU A 36 -30.11 -11.39 2.54
C LEU A 36 -29.02 -10.33 2.82
N ILE A 37 -27.78 -10.76 3.05
CA ILE A 37 -26.64 -9.87 3.20
C ILE A 37 -26.26 -9.35 1.81
N LYS A 38 -26.71 -8.13 1.48
CA LYS A 38 -26.23 -7.39 0.29
C LYS A 38 -24.72 -7.21 0.41
N LYS A 39 -23.95 -8.09 -0.24
CA LYS A 39 -22.50 -7.98 -0.36
C LYS A 39 -22.19 -6.82 -1.31
N PHE A 40 -22.17 -5.59 -0.80
CA PHE A 40 -21.34 -4.57 -1.42
C PHE A 40 -19.91 -5.04 -1.23
N SER A 41 -19.33 -5.71 -2.22
CA SER A 41 -17.92 -6.05 -2.22
C SER A 41 -17.14 -4.74 -2.36
N TYR A 42 -16.98 -4.03 -1.25
CA TYR A 42 -16.04 -2.94 -1.15
C TYR A 42 -14.65 -3.55 -1.34
N VAL A 43 -14.16 -3.52 -2.58
CA VAL A 43 -12.77 -3.84 -2.89
C VAL A 43 -11.96 -2.71 -2.26
N ARG A 44 -11.52 -2.92 -1.03
CA ARG A 44 -10.62 -2.01 -0.33
C ARG A 44 -9.35 -1.94 -1.17
N ARG A 45 -9.23 -0.89 -2.01
CA ARG A 45 -7.99 -0.59 -2.73
C ARG A 45 -6.89 -0.55 -1.69
N ASP A 46 -5.93 -1.46 -1.80
CA ASP A 46 -4.91 -1.63 -0.77
C ASP A 46 -4.12 -0.32 -0.66
N ALA A 47 -4.38 0.44 0.42
CA ALA A 47 -3.77 1.75 0.66
C ALA A 47 -2.25 1.66 0.87
N ARG A 48 -1.70 0.45 0.99
CA ARG A 48 -0.26 0.21 0.96
C ARG A 48 0.33 0.35 -0.44
N ARG A 49 -0.47 0.15 -1.48
CA ARG A 49 -0.07 0.27 -2.91
C ARG A 49 -0.06 1.73 -3.38
N THR A 50 -0.77 2.62 -2.69
CA THR A 50 -0.84 4.06 -3.01
C THR A 50 0.14 4.92 -2.20
N ARG A 51 0.82 4.34 -1.21
CA ARG A 51 1.94 5.03 -0.56
C ARG A 51 3.09 5.10 -1.55
N LYS A 52 3.73 6.27 -1.69
CA LYS A 52 5.02 6.45 -2.37
C LYS A 52 6.08 5.71 -1.56
N THR A 53 6.05 4.38 -1.62
CA THR A 53 7.11 3.54 -1.07
C THR A 53 8.28 3.76 -2.01
N ASN A 54 9.38 4.35 -1.54
CA ASN A 54 10.64 4.47 -2.29
C ASN A 54 11.28 3.09 -2.56
N ARG A 55 10.45 2.08 -2.87
CA ARG A 55 10.82 0.72 -3.24
C ARG A 55 11.17 0.77 -4.72
N THR A 56 12.40 0.42 -5.03
CA THR A 56 12.85 0.17 -6.39
C THR A 56 12.53 -1.26 -6.79
N LEU A 57 12.29 -1.49 -8.08
CA LEU A 57 12.13 -2.82 -8.66
C LEU A 57 13.40 -3.14 -9.45
N PRO A 58 14.03 -4.32 -9.26
CA PRO A 58 15.22 -4.66 -10.03
C PRO A 58 14.89 -4.75 -11.52
N PHE A 59 15.64 -4.04 -12.34
CA PHE A 59 15.52 -4.06 -13.80
C PHE A 59 16.70 -4.86 -14.36
N ALA A 60 16.48 -6.15 -14.62
CA ALA A 60 17.50 -7.07 -15.13
C ALA A 60 17.11 -7.56 -16.53
N THR A 61 17.75 -7.01 -17.55
CA THR A 61 17.58 -7.41 -18.96
C THR A 61 18.92 -7.86 -19.54
N ARG A 62 18.89 -8.70 -20.58
CA ARG A 62 20.07 -9.04 -21.38
C ARG A 62 20.11 -8.13 -22.60
N VAL A 63 21.22 -7.45 -22.80
CA VAL A 63 21.45 -6.51 -23.89
C VAL A 63 22.73 -6.86 -24.65
N SER A 64 22.89 -6.32 -25.85
CA SER A 64 24.14 -6.45 -26.60
C SER A 64 25.27 -5.68 -25.88
N PRO A 65 26.53 -6.13 -26.03
CA PRO A 65 27.67 -5.47 -25.39
C PRO A 65 27.90 -4.05 -25.93
N GLU A 66 27.69 -3.83 -27.23
CA GLU A 66 27.84 -2.51 -27.86
C GLU A 66 26.85 -1.49 -27.27
N PHE A 67 25.60 -1.90 -27.06
CA PHE A 67 24.59 -1.05 -26.45
C PHE A 67 24.91 -0.68 -25.00
N ASP A 68 25.39 -1.64 -24.19
CA ASP A 68 25.78 -1.36 -22.80
C ASP A 68 26.98 -0.39 -22.73
N ALA A 69 27.93 -0.51 -23.66
CA ALA A 69 29.07 0.40 -23.75
C ALA A 69 28.61 1.84 -24.07
N GLU A 70 27.86 2.04 -25.16
CA GLU A 70 27.36 3.36 -25.54
C GLU A 70 26.52 4.01 -24.44
N LEU A 71 25.68 3.20 -23.77
CA LEU A 71 24.82 3.68 -22.69
C LEU A 71 25.63 4.13 -21.46
N ARG A 72 26.76 3.48 -21.17
CA ARG A 72 27.68 3.89 -20.11
C ARG A 72 28.43 5.17 -20.47
N ASP A 73 28.93 5.27 -21.70
CA ASP A 73 29.66 6.44 -22.18
C ASP A 73 28.79 7.70 -22.07
N ILE A 74 27.54 7.63 -22.54
CA ILE A 74 26.57 8.75 -22.45
C ILE A 74 26.25 9.11 -20.99
N ALA A 75 26.14 8.10 -20.12
CA ALA A 75 25.85 8.32 -18.70
C ALA A 75 27.03 9.00 -17.98
N GLU A 76 28.27 8.62 -18.32
CA GLU A 76 29.48 9.24 -17.78
C GLU A 76 29.64 10.68 -18.26
N GLU A 77 29.50 10.93 -19.56
CA GLU A 77 29.55 12.28 -20.14
C GLU A 77 28.54 13.23 -19.47
N LYS A 78 27.33 12.73 -19.19
CA LYS A 78 26.25 13.52 -18.57
C LYS A 78 26.24 13.48 -17.04
N ASN A 79 27.13 12.71 -16.42
CA ASN A 79 27.17 12.47 -14.97
C ASN A 79 25.81 12.00 -14.38
N LEU A 80 25.13 11.08 -15.08
CA LEU A 80 23.84 10.52 -14.69
C LEU A 80 23.97 9.07 -14.25
N LYS A 81 23.05 8.59 -13.40
CA LYS A 81 22.92 7.14 -13.19
C LYS A 81 22.31 6.49 -14.43
N LEU A 82 22.70 5.25 -14.73
CA LEU A 82 22.10 4.47 -15.83
C LEU A 82 20.57 4.44 -15.77
N VAL A 83 20.01 4.34 -14.56
CA VAL A 83 18.56 4.33 -14.34
C VAL A 83 17.92 5.67 -14.73
N GLU A 84 18.55 6.79 -14.38
CA GLU A 84 18.05 8.14 -14.70
C GLU A 84 18.07 8.37 -16.22
N LEU A 85 19.16 7.95 -16.88
CA LEU A 85 19.27 7.99 -18.33
C LEU A 85 18.15 7.18 -19.01
N LEU A 86 17.87 5.96 -18.52
CA LEU A 86 16.78 5.13 -19.05
C LEU A 86 15.39 5.77 -18.86
N GLU A 87 15.14 6.45 -17.73
CA GLU A 87 13.90 7.19 -17.48
C GLU A 87 13.73 8.39 -18.44
N GLU A 88 14.82 9.11 -18.73
CA GLU A 88 14.83 10.20 -19.71
C GLU A 88 14.61 9.68 -21.14
N MET A 89 15.24 8.57 -21.50
CA MET A 89 15.05 7.91 -22.80
C MET A 89 13.59 7.48 -22.98
N LEU A 90 12.98 6.85 -21.96
CA LEU A 90 11.57 6.47 -21.99
C LEU A 90 10.66 7.69 -22.14
N SER A 91 10.96 8.78 -21.42
CA SER A 91 10.21 10.03 -21.49
C SER A 91 10.28 10.66 -22.88
N SER A 92 11.46 10.64 -23.49
CA SER A 92 11.68 11.14 -24.86
C SER A 92 10.97 10.28 -25.91
N TYR A 93 11.02 8.95 -25.77
CA TYR A 93 10.32 8.02 -26.65
C TYR A 93 8.79 8.24 -26.63
N LYS A 94 8.20 8.46 -25.45
CA LYS A 94 6.76 8.77 -25.32
C LYS A 94 6.38 10.08 -25.99
N LYS A 95 7.19 11.13 -25.78
CA LYS A 95 6.98 12.44 -26.42
C LYS A 95 7.04 12.35 -27.94
N GLN A 96 8.00 11.59 -28.48
CA GLN A 96 8.13 11.40 -29.92
C GLN A 96 6.95 10.64 -30.53
N ASN A 97 6.41 9.66 -29.82
CA ASN A 97 5.35 8.79 -30.30
C ASN A 97 3.92 9.17 -29.84
N ASN A 98 3.75 10.30 -29.14
CA ASN A 98 2.49 10.74 -28.53
C ASN A 98 1.79 9.63 -27.69
N LEU A 99 2.58 8.94 -26.85
CA LEU A 99 2.15 7.87 -25.94
C LEU A 99 1.93 8.35 -24.50
#